data_AF-A0A7C6PU77-F1
#
_entry.id   AF-A0A7C6PU77-F1
#
_cell.length_a   1.000
_cell.length_b   1.000
_cell.length_c   1.000
_cell.angle_alpha   90.00
_cell.angle_beta   90.00
_cell.angle_gamma   90.00
#
_symmetry.space_group_name_H-M   'P 1'
#
loop_
_entity.id
_entity.type
_entity.pdbx_description
1 polymer ?
#
loop_
_entity_poly.entity_id
_entity_poly.type
_entity_poly.pdbx_seq_one_letter_code
_entity_poly.pdbx_strand_id
1 'polypeptide(L)'
;MKNNLIMLGLSLGISILVAIWAYRDARTRDSNPFLWSAGAVIGGLMLPFLGALLVPVLYIIFRPKGHLNTCPHCNRKYINYLAFCPHCGKPVKKECLRCHENMELDATECPYCRMKA
;
A
#
# COMPACT_ATOMS: atom_id res chain seq x y z
N MET A 1 -32.07 -2.55 22.85
CA MET A 1 -30.62 -2.44 23.20
C MET A 1 -29.77 -3.59 22.67
N LYS A 2 -30.21 -4.86 22.78
CA LYS A 2 -29.43 -6.03 22.32
C LYS A 2 -29.06 -5.98 20.82
N ASN A 3 -29.98 -5.54 19.96
CA ASN A 3 -29.72 -5.44 18.51
C ASN A 3 -28.65 -4.41 18.16
N ASN A 4 -28.61 -3.27 18.85
CA ASN A 4 -27.60 -2.24 18.59
C ASN A 4 -26.19 -2.70 19.00
N LEU A 5 -26.09 -3.47 20.08
CA LEU A 5 -24.83 -4.05 20.53
C LEU A 5 -24.30 -5.10 19.53
N ILE A 6 -25.20 -5.92 18.97
CA ILE A 6 -24.86 -6.88 17.92
C ILE A 6 -24.40 -6.16 16.65
N MET A 7 -25.10 -5.10 16.23
CA MET A 7 -24.76 -4.31 15.06
C MET A 7 -23.40 -3.63 15.19
N LEU A 8 -23.10 -3.06 16.37
CA LEU A 8 -21.80 -2.45 16.66
C LEU A 8 -20.68 -3.50 16.66
N GLY A 9 -20.90 -4.66 17.29
CA GLY A 9 -19.92 -5.74 17.30
C GLY A 9 -19.60 -6.25 15.89
N LEU A 10 -20.62 -6.41 15.05
CA LEU A 10 -20.45 -6.86 13.68
C LEU A 10 -19.72 -5.81 12.81
N SER A 11 -20.11 -4.54 12.94
CA SER A 11 -19.43 -3.42 12.26
C SER A 11 -17.95 -3.33 12.64
N LEU A 12 -17.65 -3.42 13.94
CA LEU A 12 -16.27 -3.42 14.43
C LEU A 12 -15.46 -4.59 13.88
N GLY A 13 -16.03 -5.79 13.87
CA GLY A 13 -15.38 -6.98 13.30
C GLY A 13 -14.99 -6.76 11.83
N ILE A 14 -15.93 -6.23 11.02
CA ILE A 14 -15.68 -5.90 9.62
C ILE A 14 -14.59 -4.82 9.50
N SER A 15 -14.69 -3.75 10.27
CA SER A 15 -13.70 -2.67 10.25
C SER A 15 -12.30 -3.10 10.63
N ILE A 16 -12.14 -4.07 11.55
CA ILE A 16 -10.83 -4.62 11.90
C ILE A 16 -10.23 -5.40 10.72
N LEU A 17 -11.04 -6.22 10.03
CA LEU A 17 -10.57 -6.94 8.84
C LEU A 17 -10.17 -5.97 7.73
N VAL A 18 -10.97 -4.92 7.52
CA VAL A 18 -10.66 -3.83 6.58
C VAL A 18 -9.37 -3.11 6.98
N ALA A 19 -9.17 -2.81 8.26
CA ALA A 19 -7.97 -2.15 8.75
C ALA A 19 -6.71 -2.99 8.51
N ILE A 20 -6.76 -4.30 8.75
CA ILE A 20 -5.66 -5.23 8.47
C ILE A 20 -5.34 -5.25 6.97
N TRP A 21 -6.37 -5.32 6.13
CA TRP A 21 -6.21 -5.28 4.67
C TRP A 21 -5.59 -3.96 4.21
N ALA A 22 -6.16 -2.83 4.64
CA ALA A 22 -5.70 -1.49 4.27
C ALA A 22 -4.27 -1.24 4.75
N TYR A 23 -3.90 -1.70 5.95
CA TYR A 23 -2.53 -1.61 6.46
C TYR A 23 -1.55 -2.36 5.56
N ARG A 24 -1.89 -3.60 5.16
CA ARG A 24 -1.04 -4.41 4.28
C ARG A 24 -0.90 -3.79 2.90
N ASP A 25 -1.99 -3.33 2.28
CA ASP A 25 -1.96 -2.69 0.95
C ASP A 25 -1.23 -1.34 1.00
N ALA A 26 -1.48 -0.51 2.01
CA ALA A 26 -0.84 0.81 2.16
C ALA A 26 0.68 0.69 2.29
N ARG A 27 1.15 -0.29 3.07
CA ARG A 27 2.58 -0.58 3.22
C ARG A 27 3.25 -0.96 1.90
N THR A 28 2.52 -1.55 0.95
CA THR A 28 3.07 -1.89 -0.38
C THR A 28 3.07 -0.72 -1.37
N ARG A 29 2.23 0.29 -1.14
CA ARG A 29 1.90 1.37 -2.09
C ARG A 29 2.39 2.76 -1.64
N ASP A 30 3.33 2.83 -0.70
CA ASP A 30 3.87 4.09 -0.18
C ASP A 30 2.81 5.05 0.40
N SER A 31 1.71 4.50 0.93
CA SER A 31 0.67 5.28 1.62
C SER A 31 0.79 5.05 3.13
N ASN A 32 0.41 6.05 3.94
CA ASN A 32 0.50 5.96 5.40
C ASN A 32 -0.41 4.82 5.94
N PRO A 33 0.15 3.69 6.41
CA PRO A 33 -0.66 2.53 6.80
C PRO A 33 -1.45 2.76 8.10
N PHE A 34 -0.90 3.56 9.01
CA PHE A 34 -1.52 3.86 10.30
C PHE A 34 -2.76 4.74 10.13
N LEU A 35 -2.69 5.75 9.25
CA LEU A 35 -3.81 6.63 8.96
C LEU A 35 -5.05 5.86 8.49
N TRP A 36 -4.88 4.99 7.48
CA TRP A 36 -6.00 4.25 6.89
C TRP A 36 -6.52 3.12 7.76
N SER A 37 -5.65 2.44 8.51
CA SER A 37 -6.07 1.40 9.46
C SER A 37 -6.82 2.00 10.66
N ALA A 38 -6.31 3.07 11.26
CA ALA A 38 -7.00 3.78 12.33
C ALA A 38 -8.33 4.38 11.84
N GLY A 39 -8.33 5.00 10.66
CA GLY A 39 -9.53 5.53 10.02
C GLY A 39 -10.62 4.47 9.84
N ALA A 40 -10.27 3.25 9.42
CA ALA A 40 -11.25 2.18 9.20
C ALA A 40 -11.91 1.71 10.51
N VAL A 41 -11.13 1.59 11.59
CA VAL A 41 -11.63 1.22 12.92
C VAL A 41 -12.47 2.33 13.54
N ILE A 42 -11.96 3.57 13.53
CA ILE A 42 -12.68 4.73 14.08
C ILE A 42 -13.96 4.98 13.29
N GLY A 43 -13.91 4.89 11.96
CA GLY A 43 -15.06 5.03 11.08
C GLY A 43 -16.15 4.03 11.42
N GLY A 44 -15.84 2.72 11.48
CA GLY A 44 -16.82 1.69 11.81
C GLY A 44 -17.28 1.65 13.27
N LEU A 45 -16.58 2.36 14.17
CA LEU A 45 -17.02 2.59 15.55
C LEU A 45 -18.00 3.78 15.64
N MET A 46 -17.65 4.91 15.03
CA MET A 46 -18.41 6.16 15.10
C MET A 46 -19.68 6.11 14.24
N LEU A 47 -19.55 5.64 13.01
CA LEU A 47 -20.63 5.51 12.05
C LEU A 47 -20.60 4.05 11.54
N PRO A 48 -21.36 3.10 12.11
CA PRO A 48 -21.19 1.66 11.90
C PRO A 48 -20.99 1.16 10.45
N PHE A 49 -22.00 0.55 9.83
CA PHE A 49 -21.88 0.04 8.45
C PHE A 49 -21.46 1.12 7.45
N LEU A 50 -21.83 2.38 7.70
CA LEU A 50 -21.50 3.50 6.83
C LEU A 50 -20.00 3.81 6.83
N GLY A 51 -19.36 3.91 7.98
CA GLY A 51 -17.93 4.16 8.12
C GLY A 51 -17.09 2.94 7.77
N ALA A 52 -17.56 1.73 8.10
CA ALA A 52 -16.94 0.47 7.67
C ALA A 52 -16.88 0.33 6.14
N LEU A 53 -17.82 0.94 5.41
CA LEU A 53 -17.84 0.97 3.94
C LEU A 53 -17.15 2.21 3.35
N LEU A 54 -17.43 3.39 3.89
CA LEU A 54 -16.98 4.66 3.32
C LEU A 54 -15.46 4.82 3.41
N VAL A 55 -14.83 4.44 4.53
CA VAL A 55 -13.38 4.57 4.68
C VAL A 55 -12.58 3.72 3.67
N PRO A 56 -12.85 2.41 3.47
CA PRO A 56 -12.13 1.65 2.45
C PRO A 56 -12.41 2.14 1.02
N VAL A 57 -13.61 2.67 0.74
CA VAL A 57 -13.91 3.30 -0.56
C VAL A 57 -13.01 4.51 -0.77
N LEU A 58 -12.93 5.41 0.21
CA LEU A 58 -12.02 6.56 0.16
C LEU A 58 -10.56 6.12 0.02
N TYR A 59 -10.14 5.10 0.76
CA TYR A 59 -8.80 4.53 0.63
C TYR A 59 -8.51 4.08 -0.80
N ILE A 60 -9.41 3.33 -1.44
CA ILE A 60 -9.20 2.85 -2.81
C ILE A 60 -9.12 4.02 -3.80
N ILE A 61 -9.86 5.10 -3.58
CA ILE A 61 -9.83 6.30 -4.43
C ILE A 61 -8.49 7.03 -4.28
N PHE A 62 -8.07 7.31 -3.05
CA PHE A 62 -6.88 8.11 -2.76
C PHE A 62 -5.56 7.33 -2.76
N ARG A 63 -5.57 5.99 -2.68
CA ARG A 63 -4.34 5.21 -2.67
C ARG A 63 -3.57 5.40 -3.99
N PRO A 64 -2.22 5.42 -3.94
CA PRO A 64 -1.40 5.47 -5.14
C PRO A 64 -1.69 4.31 -6.10
N LYS A 65 -1.81 4.65 -7.38
CA LYS A 65 -1.99 3.71 -8.49
C LYS A 65 -0.63 3.42 -9.11
N GLY A 66 -0.45 2.19 -9.60
CA GLY A 66 0.80 1.75 -10.20
C GLY A 66 0.89 0.23 -10.26
N HIS A 67 1.92 -0.24 -10.97
CA HIS A 67 2.20 -1.66 -11.10
C HIS A 67 2.90 -2.18 -9.84
N LEU A 68 2.53 -3.39 -9.42
CA LEU A 68 3.15 -4.05 -8.29
C LEU A 68 4.20 -5.04 -8.81
N ASN A 69 5.46 -4.79 -8.48
CA ASN A 69 6.58 -5.66 -8.80
C ASN A 69 6.95 -6.52 -7.59
N THR A 70 7.63 -7.64 -7.81
CA THR A 70 8.08 -8.54 -6.74
C THR A 70 9.53 -8.23 -6.39
N CYS A 71 9.81 -7.96 -5.12
CA CYS A 71 11.16 -7.65 -4.66
C CYS A 71 12.07 -8.88 -4.75
N PRO A 72 13.24 -8.82 -5.42
CA PRO A 72 14.15 -9.96 -5.57
C PRO A 72 14.84 -10.37 -4.26
N HIS A 73 14.79 -9.52 -3.22
CA HIS A 73 15.45 -9.80 -1.94
C HIS A 73 14.53 -10.44 -0.89
N CYS A 74 13.23 -10.15 -0.92
CA CYS A 74 12.30 -10.62 0.11
C CYS A 74 10.99 -11.20 -0.43
N ASN A 75 10.82 -11.27 -1.76
CA ASN A 75 9.64 -11.80 -2.44
C ASN A 75 8.30 -11.15 -2.07
N ARG A 76 8.33 -9.95 -1.48
CA ARG A 76 7.12 -9.14 -1.23
C ARG A 76 6.86 -8.17 -2.38
N LYS A 77 5.59 -7.84 -2.57
CA LYS A 77 5.15 -6.89 -3.59
C LYS A 77 5.46 -5.46 -3.15
N TYR A 78 5.83 -4.62 -4.10
CA TYR A 78 6.04 -3.19 -3.90
C TYR A 78 5.62 -2.44 -5.17
N ILE A 79 5.27 -1.16 -5.03
CA ILE A 79 4.87 -0.34 -6.17
C ILE A 79 6.09 0.13 -6.97
N ASN A 80 6.01 0.03 -8.30
CA ASN A 80 7.14 0.13 -9.23
C ASN A 80 7.89 1.47 -9.24
N TYR A 81 7.31 2.56 -8.74
CA TYR A 81 8.01 3.85 -8.68
C TYR A 81 8.99 3.98 -7.51
N LEU A 82 8.88 3.14 -6.47
CA LEU A 82 9.75 3.18 -5.29
C LEU A 82 11.20 2.82 -5.64
N ALA A 83 12.15 3.58 -5.06
CA ALA A 83 13.59 3.27 -5.14
C ALA A 83 14.02 2.21 -4.13
N PHE A 84 13.35 2.12 -2.98
CA PHE A 84 13.64 1.17 -1.91
C PHE A 84 12.42 0.31 -1.58
N CYS A 85 12.65 -0.96 -1.24
CA CYS A 85 11.55 -1.83 -0.83
C CYS A 85 11.01 -1.42 0.56
N PRO A 86 9.69 -1.17 0.72
CA PRO A 86 9.10 -0.75 1.99
C PRO A 86 9.08 -1.86 3.05
N HIS A 87 9.50 -3.07 2.68
CA HIS A 87 9.49 -4.23 3.55
C HIS A 87 10.88 -4.67 4.03
N CYS A 88 11.92 -4.54 3.20
CA CYS A 88 13.28 -4.94 3.56
C CYS A 88 14.30 -3.79 3.53
N GLY A 89 13.92 -2.61 3.03
CA GLY A 89 14.79 -1.43 2.96
C GLY A 89 15.88 -1.49 1.88
N LYS A 90 16.05 -2.63 1.19
CA LYS A 90 17.05 -2.76 0.12
C LYS A 90 16.63 -1.98 -1.12
N PRO A 91 17.60 -1.45 -1.90
CA PRO A 91 17.31 -0.78 -3.16
C PRO A 91 16.67 -1.76 -4.15
N VAL A 92 15.63 -1.30 -4.84
CA VAL A 92 14.90 -2.04 -5.87
C VAL A 92 14.96 -1.36 -7.24
N LYS A 93 15.76 -0.29 -7.33
CA LYS A 93 16.14 0.42 -8.55
C LYS A 93 17.64 0.69 -8.51
N LYS A 94 18.26 0.80 -9.69
CA LYS A 94 19.67 1.17 -9.86
C LYS A 94 19.78 2.48 -10.63
N GLU A 95 20.77 3.30 -10.30
CA GLU A 95 21.09 4.51 -11.05
C GLU A 95 22.00 4.19 -12.25
N CYS A 96 21.79 4.87 -13.38
CA CYS A 96 22.72 4.78 -14.50
C CYS A 96 23.98 5.61 -14.23
N LEU A 97 25.18 5.03 -14.32
CA LEU A 97 26.44 5.75 -14.07
C LEU A 97 26.79 6.83 -15.11
N ARG A 98 26.07 6.89 -16.24
CA ARG A 98 26.28 7.92 -17.27
C ARG A 98 25.36 9.12 -17.12
N CYS A 99 24.07 8.85 -16.91
CA CYS A 99 23.03 9.88 -16.91
C CYS A 99 22.32 10.03 -15.57
N HIS A 100 22.68 9.23 -14.56
CA HIS A 100 22.14 9.23 -13.20
C HIS A 100 20.61 9.03 -13.12
N GLU A 101 20.02 8.43 -14.16
CA GLU A 101 18.59 8.13 -14.21
C GLU A 101 18.28 6.81 -13.48
N ASN A 102 17.12 6.73 -12.84
CA ASN A 102 16.69 5.54 -12.11
C ASN A 102 16.11 4.48 -13.06
N MET A 103 16.68 3.28 -13.02
CA MET A 103 16.30 2.15 -13.87
C MET A 103 15.85 0.95 -13.02
N GLU A 104 15.04 0.09 -13.62
CA GLU A 104 14.67 -1.20 -13.03
C GLU A 104 15.91 -2.10 -12.91
N LEU A 105 15.93 -3.00 -11.93
CA LEU A 105 17.10 -3.83 -11.63
C LEU A 105 17.46 -4.77 -12.78
N ASP A 106 16.44 -5.29 -13.47
CA ASP A 106 16.51 -6.22 -14.59
C ASP A 106 16.77 -5.54 -15.95
N ALA A 107 16.76 -4.20 -16.01
CA ALA A 107 17.10 -3.47 -17.24
C ALA A 107 18.58 -3.69 -17.60
N THR A 108 18.84 -4.29 -18.76
CA THR A 108 20.19 -4.50 -19.30
C THR A 108 20.79 -3.25 -19.94
N GLU A 109 19.93 -2.37 -20.45
CA GLU A 109 20.31 -1.15 -21.16
C GLU A 109 19.50 0.04 -20.66
N CYS A 110 20.14 1.20 -20.57
CA CYS A 110 19.45 2.43 -20.21
C CYS A 110 18.55 2.92 -21.36
N PRO A 111 17.24 3.16 -21.12
CA PRO A 111 16.32 3.62 -22.17
C PRO A 111 16.66 5.01 -22.71
N TYR A 112 17.40 5.83 -21.94
CA TYR A 112 17.75 7.20 -22.32
C TYR A 112 19.12 7.31 -22.97
N CYS A 113 20.16 6.73 -22.36
CA CYS A 113 21.54 6.88 -22.83
C CYS A 113 22.13 5.63 -23.51
N ARG A 114 21.39 4.52 -23.55
CA ARG A 114 21.80 3.22 -24.12
C ARG A 114 23.12 2.67 -23.56
N MET A 115 23.55 3.14 -22.39
CA MET A 115 24.63 2.49 -21.66
C MET A 115 24.15 1.11 -21.21
N LYS A 116 24.95 0.09 -21.49
CA LYS A 116 24.78 -1.24 -20.91
C LYS A 116 25.19 -1.20 -19.45
N ALA A 117 24.31 -1.68 -18.58
CA ALA A 117 24.52 -1.77 -17.15
C ALA A 117 25.61 -2.80 -16.79
#